data_AF-A0A3B9Q0R0-F1
#
_entry.id   AF-A0A3B9Q0R0-F1
#
_cell.length_a   1.000
_cell.length_b   1.000
_cell.length_c   1.000
_cell.angle_alpha   90.00
_cell.angle_beta   90.00
_cell.angle_gamma   90.00
#
_symmetry.space_group_name_H-M   'P 1'
#
loop_
_entity.id
_entity.type
_entity.pdbx_description
1 polymer ?
#
loop_
_entity_poly.entity_id
_entity_poly.type
_entity_poly.pdbx_seq_one_letter_code
_entity_poly.pdbx_strand_id
1 'polypeptide(L)'
;MFYENPIYAALLLSGIFSLVGFPLFSGFAPMLNLVSTALPSTKFIITAILLGQLFLMLSAVRLLLRLILHSDKKLSIPNKVSSDRIYVAFIMLLNLILGIFPGFIYGRFADMIAKIFPLL
;
A
#
# COMPACT_ATOMS: atom_id res chain seq x y z
N MET A 1 7.84 14.48 -13.10
CA MET A 1 7.76 13.02 -12.91
C MET A 1 6.33 12.50 -12.99
N PHE A 2 5.39 13.00 -12.18
CA PHE A 2 3.98 12.52 -12.19
C PHE A 2 3.31 12.65 -13.57
N TYR A 3 3.54 13.77 -14.26
CA TYR A 3 3.02 14.06 -15.61
C TYR A 3 3.93 13.59 -16.75
N GLU A 4 5.22 13.33 -16.47
CA GLU A 4 6.21 12.91 -17.47
C GLU A 4 6.16 11.40 -17.72
N ASN A 5 5.79 10.62 -16.69
CA ASN A 5 5.60 9.18 -16.83
C ASN A 5 4.41 8.70 -15.98
N PRO A 6 3.18 8.68 -16.54
CA PRO A 6 1.95 8.41 -15.78
C PRO A 6 1.91 7.01 -15.17
N ILE A 7 2.64 6.04 -15.73
CA ILE A 7 2.73 4.68 -15.18
C ILE A 7 3.47 4.64 -13.84
N TYR A 8 4.55 5.40 -13.66
CA TYR A 8 5.24 5.46 -12.36
C TYR A 8 4.44 6.28 -11.34
N ALA A 9 3.66 7.26 -11.80
CA ALA A 9 2.69 7.95 -10.95
C ALA A 9 1.62 7.00 -10.42
N ALA A 10 1.09 6.12 -11.27
CA ALA A 10 0.14 5.09 -10.89
C ALA A 10 0.76 4.07 -9.91
N LEU A 11 2.02 3.67 -10.12
CA LEU A 11 2.75 2.82 -9.18
C LEU A 11 2.91 3.49 -7.82
N LEU A 12 3.31 4.76 -7.80
CA LEU A 12 3.46 5.52 -6.58
C LEU A 12 2.13 5.62 -5.82
N LEU A 13 1.04 5.94 -6.53
CA LEU A 13 -0.31 5.96 -5.97
C LEU A 13 -0.70 4.60 -5.39
N SER A 14 -0.48 3.52 -6.14
CA SER A 14 -0.71 2.15 -5.70
C SER A 14 0.07 1.81 -4.43
N GLY A 15 1.34 2.23 -4.35
CA GLY A 15 2.19 2.07 -3.17
C GLY A 15 1.68 2.87 -1.98
N ILE A 16 1.30 4.14 -2.19
CA ILE A 16 0.74 5.01 -1.14
C ILE A 16 -0.56 4.42 -0.59
N PHE A 17 -1.48 3.99 -1.46
CA PHE A 17 -2.73 3.36 -1.03
C PHE A 17 -2.49 2.06 -0.27
N SER A 18 -1.50 1.27 -0.68
CA SER A 18 -1.09 0.10 0.08
C SER A 18 -0.56 0.47 1.48
N LEU A 19 0.31 1.48 1.59
CA LEU A 19 0.86 1.90 2.88
C LEU A 19 -0.21 2.42 3.86
N VAL A 20 -1.19 3.16 3.34
CA VAL A 20 -2.31 3.68 4.13
C VAL A 20 -3.39 2.61 4.37
N GLY A 21 -3.18 1.37 3.90
CA GLY A 21 -4.16 0.30 4.05
C GLY A 21 -5.50 0.65 3.41
N PHE A 22 -5.49 1.28 2.24
CA PHE A 22 -6.70 1.58 1.50
C PHE A 22 -7.36 0.27 1.02
N PRO A 23 -8.71 0.17 1.03
CA PRO A 23 -9.39 -1.03 0.56
C PRO A 23 -8.93 -1.48 -0.83
N LEU A 24 -8.87 -2.80 -1.06
CA LEU A 24 -8.43 -3.45 -2.31
C LEU A 24 -6.91 -3.43 -2.58
N PHE A 25 -6.11 -2.77 -1.75
CA PHE A 25 -4.63 -2.82 -1.84
C PHE A 25 -4.05 -3.78 -0.80
N SER A 26 -2.85 -4.30 -1.07
CA SER A 26 -2.24 -5.35 -0.26
C SER A 26 -2.05 -4.99 1.22
N GLY A 27 -1.90 -3.70 1.55
CA GLY A 27 -1.77 -3.25 2.94
C GLY A 27 -3.07 -3.16 3.73
N PHE A 28 -4.25 -3.35 3.13
CA PHE A 28 -5.52 -3.34 3.86
C PHE A 28 -5.67 -4.54 4.80
N ALA A 29 -5.41 -5.75 4.31
CA ALA A 29 -5.48 -6.97 5.09
C ALA A 29 -4.56 -6.99 6.33
N PRO A 30 -3.26 -6.63 6.25
CA PRO A 30 -2.43 -6.53 7.46
C PRO A 30 -2.93 -5.47 8.43
N MET A 31 -3.45 -4.34 7.93
CA MET A 31 -4.00 -3.30 8.79
C MET A 31 -5.24 -3.80 9.55
N LEU A 32 -6.16 -4.47 8.86
CA LEU A 32 -7.30 -5.11 9.51
C LEU A 32 -6.87 -6.16 10.52
N ASN A 33 -5.89 -7.00 10.16
CA ASN A 33 -5.38 -8.02 11.06
C ASN A 33 -4.78 -7.37 12.32
N LEU A 34 -3.93 -6.35 12.17
CA LEU A 34 -3.34 -5.58 13.26
C LEU A 34 -4.40 -4.96 14.17
N VAL A 35 -5.45 -4.36 13.61
CA VAL A 35 -6.54 -3.81 14.41
C VAL A 35 -7.31 -4.92 15.13
N SER A 36 -7.58 -6.04 14.45
CA SER A 36 -8.33 -7.17 15.02
C SER A 36 -7.57 -7.86 16.16
N THR A 37 -6.25 -8.01 16.06
CA THR A 37 -5.42 -8.57 17.13
C THR A 37 -5.21 -7.59 18.27
N ALA A 38 -5.30 -6.28 18.00
CA ALA A 38 -5.24 -5.25 19.02
C ALA A 38 -6.58 -5.03 19.76
N LEU A 39 -7.72 -5.50 19.25
CA LEU A 39 -9.02 -5.40 19.92
C LEU A 39 -9.04 -5.93 21.37
N PRO A 40 -8.46 -7.10 21.68
CA PRO A 40 -8.37 -7.59 23.06
C PRO A 40 -7.35 -6.83 23.94
N SER A 41 -6.57 -5.89 23.37
CA SER A 41 -5.57 -5.11 24.10
C SER A 41 -6.17 -3.88 24.77
N THR A 42 -5.32 -3.06 25.43
CA THR A 42 -5.78 -1.83 26.08
C THR A 42 -6.28 -0.80 25.05
N LYS A 43 -7.30 -0.01 25.43
CA LYS A 43 -7.83 1.08 24.59
C LYS A 43 -6.74 2.04 24.10
N PHE A 44 -5.69 2.22 24.89
CA PHE A 44 -4.54 3.04 24.53
C PHE A 44 -3.82 2.54 23.26
N ILE A 45 -3.60 1.23 23.13
CA ILE A 45 -2.92 0.62 21.99
C ILE A 45 -3.74 0.82 20.72
N ILE A 46 -5.05 0.56 20.79
CA ILE A 46 -5.96 0.75 19.64
C ILE A 46 -5.96 2.22 19.19
N THR A 47 -6.07 3.16 20.13
CA THR A 47 -6.01 4.60 19.82
C THR A 47 -4.68 4.99 19.18
N ALA A 48 -3.55 4.44 19.66
CA ALA A 48 -2.24 4.69 19.08
C ALA A 48 -2.13 4.16 17.64
N ILE A 49 -2.66 2.96 17.36
CA ILE A 49 -2.71 2.39 16.01
C ILE A 49 -3.53 3.29 15.07
N LEU A 50 -4.73 3.70 15.50
CA LEU A 50 -5.61 4.55 14.69
C LEU A 50 -5.01 5.94 14.44
N LEU A 51 -4.36 6.54 15.44
CA LEU A 51 -3.65 7.81 15.28
C LEU A 51 -2.46 7.66 14.34
N GLY A 52 -1.66 6.60 14.48
CA GLY A 52 -0.56 6.29 13.56
C GLY A 52 -1.05 6.19 12.11
N GLN A 53 -2.19 5.52 11.90
CA GLN A 53 -2.81 5.42 10.58
C GLN A 53 -3.26 6.78 10.03
N LEU A 54 -3.85 7.61 10.87
CA LEU A 54 -4.25 8.97 10.49
C LEU A 54 -3.03 9.81 10.08
N PHE A 55 -1.92 9.75 10.83
CA PHE A 55 -0.69 10.45 10.48
C PHE A 55 -0.07 9.96 9.18
N LEU A 56 -0.08 8.65 8.92
CA LEU A 56 0.36 8.08 7.64
C LEU A 56 -0.51 8.59 6.49
N MET A 57 -1.84 8.60 6.65
CA MET A 57 -2.77 9.12 5.66
C MET A 57 -2.52 10.61 5.37
N LEU A 58 -2.35 11.44 6.40
CA LEU A 58 -2.05 12.87 6.22
C LEU A 58 -0.70 13.10 5.52
N SER A 59 0.30 12.28 5.83
CA SER A 59 1.62 12.34 5.20
C SER A 59 1.55 11.94 3.72
N ALA A 60 0.78 10.91 3.40
CA ALA A 60 0.48 10.50 2.03
C ALA A 60 -0.22 11.61 1.24
N VAL A 61 -1.25 12.24 1.81
CA VAL A 61 -1.94 13.38 1.18
C VAL A 61 -0.99 14.54 0.95
N ARG A 62 -0.17 14.89 1.95
CA ARG A 62 0.85 15.95 1.81
C ARG A 62 1.85 15.65 0.70
N LEU A 63 2.28 14.39 0.57
CA LEU A 63 3.19 13.96 -0.50
C LEU A 63 2.52 14.09 -1.87
N LEU A 64 1.28 13.64 -2.02
CA LEU A 64 0.51 13.77 -3.27
C LEU A 64 0.33 15.23 -3.67
N LEU A 65 -0.07 16.09 -2.73
CA LEU A 65 -0.21 17.53 -2.97
C LEU A 65 1.11 18.15 -3.42
N ARG A 66 2.24 17.80 -2.76
CA ARG A 66 3.57 18.28 -3.17
C ARG A 66 3.92 17.85 -4.60
N LEU A 67 3.59 16.62 -4.99
CA LEU A 67 3.91 16.10 -6.32
C LEU A 67 3.04 16.72 -7.43
N ILE A 68 1.79 17.05 -7.11
CA ILE A 68 0.84 17.66 -8.06
C ILE A 68 1.10 19.17 -8.21
N LEU A 69 1.21 19.90 -7.09
CA LEU A 69 1.30 21.37 -7.10
C LEU A 69 2.62 21.92 -7.66
N HIS A 70 3.69 21.13 -7.68
CA HIS A 70 5.01 21.55 -8.20
C HIS A 70 5.26 21.14 -9.66
N SER A 71 4.21 20.72 -10.38
CA SER A 71 4.36 20.23 -11.75
C SER A 71 3.75 21.18 -12.78
N ASP A 72 4.48 22.23 -13.16
CA ASP A 72 4.16 23.09 -14.32
C ASP A 72 4.41 22.42 -15.69
N LYS A 73 4.63 21.10 -15.71
CA LYS A 73 5.01 20.37 -16.92
C LYS A 73 3.80 19.76 -17.62
N LYS A 74 3.67 20.01 -18.93
CA LYS A 74 2.67 19.39 -19.82
C LYS A 74 2.86 17.87 -19.86
N LEU A 75 1.75 17.13 -19.84
CA LEU A 75 1.73 15.67 -19.93
C LEU A 75 2.39 15.23 -21.25
N SER A 76 3.48 14.46 -21.18
CA SER A 76 4.08 13.84 -22.35
C SER A 76 3.80 12.35 -22.34
N ILE A 77 3.27 11.81 -23.44
CA ILE A 77 3.04 10.38 -23.59
C ILE A 77 4.26 9.80 -24.31
N PRO A 78 5.12 9.04 -23.62
CA PRO A 78 6.31 8.48 -24.24
C PRO A 78 5.98 7.34 -25.22
N ASN A 79 6.35 7.51 -26.49
CA ASN A 79 6.02 6.65 -27.64
C ASN A 79 6.61 5.21 -27.61
N LYS A 80 7.54 4.89 -26.70
CA LYS A 80 8.16 3.55 -26.63
C LYS A 80 7.94 2.91 -25.26
N VAL A 81 7.45 1.67 -25.25
CA VAL A 81 7.29 0.87 -24.02
C VAL A 81 8.65 0.29 -23.65
N SER A 82 9.22 0.73 -22.53
CA SER A 82 10.39 0.09 -21.93
C SER A 82 9.98 -1.12 -21.11
N SER A 83 10.88 -2.10 -20.95
CA SER A 83 10.70 -3.27 -20.07
C SER A 83 10.26 -2.89 -18.66
N ASP A 84 10.73 -1.73 -18.17
CA ASP A 84 10.39 -1.21 -16.85
C ASP A 84 8.89 -1.00 -16.66
N ARG A 85 8.16 -0.61 -17.71
CA ARG A 85 6.69 -0.44 -17.64
C ARG A 85 5.97 -1.76 -17.43
N ILE A 86 6.52 -2.86 -17.95
CA ILE A 86 5.97 -4.21 -17.75
C ILE A 86 6.15 -4.60 -16.28
N TYR A 87 7.33 -4.38 -15.70
CA TYR A 87 7.57 -4.62 -14.28
C TYR A 87 6.67 -3.77 -13.39
N VAL A 88 6.49 -2.49 -13.72
CA VAL A 88 5.60 -1.60 -12.98
C VAL A 88 4.16 -2.11 -13.03
N ALA A 89 3.64 -2.46 -14.21
CA ALA A 89 2.29 -3.01 -14.37
C ALA A 89 2.12 -4.32 -13.60
N PHE A 90 3.13 -5.20 -13.63
CA PHE A 90 3.13 -6.46 -12.90
C PHE A 90 3.09 -6.24 -11.38
N ILE A 91 3.89 -5.31 -10.85
CA ILE A 91 3.90 -4.96 -9.42
C ILE A 91 2.54 -4.40 -8.98
N MET A 92 1.94 -3.50 -9.78
CA MET A 92 0.60 -2.96 -9.49
C MET A 92 -0.46 -4.07 -9.48
N LEU A 93 -0.40 -4.99 -10.44
CA LEU A 93 -1.31 -6.13 -10.51
C LEU A 93 -1.17 -7.03 -9.29
N LEU A 94 0.07 -7.36 -8.89
CA LEU A 94 0.32 -8.13 -7.67
C LEU A 94 -0.25 -7.43 -6.43
N ASN A 95 -0.03 -6.12 -6.29
CA ASN A 95 -0.54 -5.34 -5.16
C ASN A 95 -2.07 -5.42 -5.04
N LEU A 96 -2.79 -5.37 -6.18
CA LEU A 96 -4.24 -5.51 -6.23
C LEU A 96 -4.68 -6.95 -5.93
N ILE A 97 -4.05 -7.96 -6.54
CA ILE A 97 -4.39 -9.37 -6.31
C ILE A 97 -4.25 -9.71 -4.82
N LEU A 98 -3.18 -9.23 -4.17
CA LEU A 98 -2.95 -9.46 -2.75
C LEU A 98 -3.95 -8.72 -1.85
N GLY A 99 -4.43 -7.55 -2.28
CA GLY A 99 -5.47 -6.82 -1.58
C GLY A 99 -6.85 -7.47 -1.70
N ILE A 100 -7.19 -8.01 -2.87
CA ILE A 100 -8.49 -8.68 -3.13
C ILE A 100 -8.51 -10.09 -2.52
N PHE A 101 -7.40 -10.81 -2.63
CA PHE A 101 -7.27 -12.20 -2.19
C PHE A 101 -6.15 -12.35 -1.15
N PRO A 102 -6.30 -11.76 0.05
CA PRO A 102 -5.26 -11.81 1.08
C PRO A 102 -4.96 -13.25 1.55
N GLY A 103 -5.91 -14.18 1.40
CA GLY A 103 -5.76 -15.58 1.76
C GLY A 103 -4.60 -16.30 1.06
N PHE A 104 -4.14 -15.84 -0.11
CA PHE A 104 -2.98 -16.44 -0.80
C PHE A 104 -1.68 -16.32 0.00
N ILE A 105 -1.49 -15.20 0.70
CA ILE A 105 -0.31 -14.97 1.53
C ILE A 105 -0.63 -15.33 2.97
N TYR A 106 -1.67 -14.75 3.56
CA TYR A 106 -1.87 -14.82 5.00
C TYR A 106 -2.11 -16.23 5.52
N GLY A 107 -2.81 -17.10 4.79
CA GLY A 107 -2.99 -18.50 5.22
C GLY A 107 -1.67 -19.25 5.31
N ARG A 108 -0.92 -19.31 4.19
CA ARG A 108 0.33 -20.07 4.11
C ARG A 108 1.48 -19.46 4.90
N PHE A 109 1.59 -18.13 4.94
CA PHE A 109 2.63 -17.46 5.73
C PHE A 109 2.33 -17.53 7.22
N ALA A 110 1.08 -17.39 7.66
CA ALA A 110 0.75 -17.54 9.07
C ALA A 110 1.05 -18.96 9.56
N ASP A 111 0.69 -19.99 8.79
CA ASP A 111 1.03 -21.38 9.12
C ASP A 111 2.55 -21.62 9.22
N MET A 112 3.33 -20.96 8.35
CA MET A 112 4.78 -21.07 8.36
C MET A 112 5.41 -20.31 9.54
N ILE A 113 4.91 -19.11 9.86
CA ILE A 113 5.36 -18.32 11.02
C ILE A 113 4.98 -19.03 12.33
N ALA A 114 3.78 -19.57 12.44
CA ALA A 114 3.32 -20.33 13.61
C ALA A 114 4.18 -21.58 13.86
N LYS A 115 4.67 -22.23 12.80
CA LYS A 115 5.63 -23.34 12.93
C LYS A 115 7.00 -22.91 13.47
N ILE A 116 7.43 -21.68 13.18
CA ILE A 116 8.72 -21.15 13.63
C ILE A 116 8.62 -20.53 15.03
N PHE A 117 7.47 -19.89 15.33
CA PHE A 117 7.18 -19.23 16.60
C PHE A 117 5.90 -19.81 17.22
N PRO A 118 5.95 -21.03 17.80
CA PRO A 118 4.78 -21.72 18.33
C PRO A 118 4.18 -21.10 19.62
N LEU A 119 4.78 -20.01 20.12
CA LEU A 119 4.38 -19.31 21.34
C LEU A 119 3.63 -17.98 21.06
N LEU A 120 3.43 -17.63 19.78
CA LEU A 120 2.53 -16.55 19.31
C LEU A 120 1.21 -17.16 18.84
#